data_AF-A0A857J8G4-F1
#
_entry.id   AF-A0A857J8G4-F1
#
_cell.length_a   1.000
_cell.length_b   1.000
_cell.length_c   1.000
_cell.angle_alpha   90.00
_cell.angle_beta   90.00
_cell.angle_gamma   90.00
#
_symmetry.space_group_name_H-M   'P 1'
#
loop_
_entity.id
_entity.type
_entity.pdbx_description
1 polymer ?
#
loop_
_entity_poly.entity_id
_entity_poly.type
_entity_poly.pdbx_seq_one_letter_code
_entity_poly.pdbx_strand_id
1 'polypeptide(L)'
;MQSKAHAVQTSAHASAPAELDMFGDVDPLQAREDIHVVDALTFTGVLTQDAHFRMSARTAGEEPVPVVVYELQCQLGAVTFGVHGEEPYPRARRMAAEARANHCRKGTHLTLDAKHLEVRIVMPHVVKVTVLQAQPQ
;
A
#
# COMPACT_ATOMS: atom_id res chain seq x y z
N MET A 1 -0.31 36.63 -70.76
CA MET A 1 -0.98 37.82 -70.17
C MET A 1 -0.90 37.72 -68.66
N GLN A 2 -0.41 38.77 -67.99
CA GLN A 2 -0.64 39.24 -66.59
C GLN A 2 -0.55 38.18 -65.46
N SER A 3 0.48 38.14 -64.60
CA SER A 3 0.96 39.08 -63.54
C SER A 3 0.12 39.13 -62.25
N LYS A 4 0.78 38.84 -61.11
CA LYS A 4 0.57 39.38 -59.73
C LYS A 4 -0.71 38.87 -59.01
N ALA A 5 -0.83 38.78 -57.68
CA ALA A 5 -0.10 39.39 -56.56
C ALA A 5 -0.27 38.57 -55.26
N HIS A 6 0.66 38.77 -54.32
CA HIS A 6 0.53 38.51 -52.88
C HIS A 6 -0.67 39.26 -52.26
N ALA A 7 -1.26 38.67 -51.22
CA ALA A 7 -1.85 39.45 -50.13
C ALA A 7 -1.50 38.79 -48.78
N VAL A 8 -0.48 39.35 -48.15
CA VAL A 8 -0.23 39.26 -46.71
C VAL A 8 -1.23 40.21 -46.06
N GLN A 9 -1.98 39.74 -45.05
CA GLN A 9 -2.71 40.61 -44.15
C GLN A 9 -2.26 40.32 -42.71
N THR A 10 -1.52 41.28 -42.17
CA THR A 10 -1.04 41.40 -40.79
C THR A 10 -2.02 42.23 -39.97
N SER A 11 -2.31 41.80 -38.73
CA SER A 11 -2.65 42.64 -37.55
C SER A 11 -2.77 41.66 -36.36
N ALA A 12 -1.75 41.44 -35.54
CA ALA A 12 -1.35 42.26 -34.38
C ALA A 12 -2.54 42.61 -33.46
N HIS A 13 -2.72 41.84 -32.39
CA HIS A 13 -3.14 42.33 -31.07
C HIS A 13 -2.45 41.48 -30.01
N ALA A 14 -1.39 42.04 -29.43
CA ALA A 14 -0.82 41.65 -28.15
C ALA A 14 -1.48 42.50 -27.05
N SER A 15 -1.40 42.00 -25.80
CA SER A 15 -1.90 42.54 -24.50
C SER A 15 -3.16 41.80 -24.04
N ALA A 16 -3.25 41.17 -22.87
CA ALA A 16 -2.56 41.35 -21.58
C ALA A 16 -2.52 40.01 -20.80
N PRO A 17 -1.70 39.85 -19.75
CA PRO A 17 -1.62 38.62 -18.96
C PRO A 17 -2.89 38.46 -18.12
N ALA A 18 -3.45 37.25 -18.10
CA ALA A 18 -4.53 36.92 -17.18
C ALA A 18 -4.02 37.12 -15.75
N GLU A 19 -4.64 38.05 -15.05
CA GLU A 19 -4.45 38.26 -13.62
C GLU A 19 -4.75 36.94 -12.90
N LEU A 20 -3.73 36.36 -12.28
CA LEU A 20 -3.92 35.30 -11.30
C LEU A 20 -4.72 35.90 -10.15
N ASP A 21 -5.96 35.45 -10.02
CA ASP A 21 -6.82 35.70 -8.87
C ASP A 21 -6.14 35.13 -7.61
N MET A 22 -5.37 35.98 -6.93
CA MET A 22 -4.56 35.63 -5.76
C MET A 22 -5.36 35.64 -4.45
N PHE A 23 -6.68 35.84 -4.51
CA PHE A 23 -7.55 35.88 -3.33
C PHE A 23 -8.90 35.18 -3.57
N GLY A 24 -8.92 34.17 -4.45
CA GLY A 24 -10.07 33.29 -4.62
C GLY A 24 -10.43 32.62 -3.29
N ASP A 25 -11.67 32.85 -2.85
CA ASP A 25 -12.31 32.24 -1.70
C ASP A 25 -11.97 30.74 -1.62
N VAL A 26 -11.09 30.39 -0.70
CA VAL A 26 -10.81 29.01 -0.37
C VAL A 26 -12.02 28.51 0.40
N ASP A 27 -12.95 27.85 -0.29
CA ASP A 27 -14.05 27.14 0.34
C ASP A 27 -13.46 26.15 1.36
N PRO A 28 -13.65 26.34 2.67
CA PRO A 28 -13.06 25.46 3.69
C PRO A 28 -13.65 24.04 3.64
N LEU A 29 -14.64 23.80 2.78
CA LEU A 29 -15.22 22.48 2.52
C LEU A 29 -14.56 21.73 1.34
N GLN A 30 -13.69 22.37 0.55
CA GLN A 30 -12.89 21.68 -0.49
C GLN A 30 -11.50 21.25 0.01
N ALA A 31 -11.04 21.73 1.16
CA ALA A 31 -9.76 21.37 1.77
C ALA A 31 -9.82 20.09 2.65
N ARG A 32 -10.53 19.04 2.20
CA ARG A 32 -10.61 17.74 2.92
C ARG A 32 -10.50 16.51 2.01
N GLU A 33 -9.72 16.61 0.92
CA GLU A 33 -9.24 15.42 0.21
C GLU A 33 -8.07 14.71 0.94
N ASP A 34 -7.71 15.12 2.16
CA ASP A 34 -6.70 14.46 2.99
C ASP A 34 -7.30 13.48 4.02
N ILE A 35 -8.52 12.99 3.82
CA ILE A 35 -8.95 11.77 4.52
C ILE A 35 -8.37 10.60 3.74
N HIS A 36 -7.07 10.34 3.96
CA HIS A 36 -6.50 9.03 3.69
C HIS A 36 -7.28 8.02 4.52
N VAL A 37 -8.28 7.39 3.92
CA VAL A 37 -8.81 6.13 4.42
C VAL A 37 -7.67 5.13 4.23
N VAL A 38 -6.80 5.02 5.23
CA VAL A 38 -5.72 4.04 5.26
C VAL A 38 -6.36 2.67 5.51
N ASP A 39 -6.99 2.12 4.47
CA ASP A 39 -7.65 0.81 4.52
C ASP A 39 -6.65 -0.35 4.59
N ALA A 40 -5.36 -0.08 4.36
CA ALA A 40 -4.28 -1.05 4.39
C ALA A 40 -3.09 -0.57 5.22
N LEU A 41 -2.58 -1.48 6.08
CA LEU A 41 -1.26 -1.39 6.67
C LEU A 41 -0.23 -1.89 5.67
N THR A 42 0.69 -1.02 5.30
CA THR A 42 1.78 -1.33 4.37
C THR A 42 3.07 -1.63 5.13
N PHE A 43 3.67 -2.78 4.84
CA PHE A 43 4.96 -3.21 5.39
C PHE A 43 5.97 -3.40 4.26
N THR A 44 7.07 -2.65 4.29
CA THR A 44 8.16 -2.80 3.33
C THR A 44 9.39 -3.37 4.02
N GLY A 45 9.97 -4.41 3.44
CA GLY A 45 11.11 -5.09 4.04
C GLY A 45 11.80 -6.07 3.09
N VAL A 46 12.72 -6.85 3.66
CA VAL A 46 13.49 -7.86 2.94
C VAL A 46 13.08 -9.24 3.41
N LEU A 47 12.87 -10.17 2.47
CA LEU A 47 12.62 -11.56 2.82
C LEU A 47 13.81 -12.18 3.56
N THR A 48 13.56 -12.71 4.75
CA THR A 48 14.58 -13.39 5.57
C THR A 48 14.80 -14.84 5.14
N GLN A 49 13.80 -15.42 4.44
CA GLN A 49 13.81 -16.75 3.85
C GLN A 49 13.01 -16.77 2.54
N ASP A 50 13.15 -17.85 1.76
CA ASP A 50 12.30 -18.06 0.59
C ASP A 50 10.83 -18.11 1.01
N ALA A 51 9.95 -17.47 0.24
CA ALA A 51 8.52 -17.61 0.43
C ALA A 51 8.14 -19.08 0.21
N HIS A 52 7.23 -19.59 1.02
CA HIS A 52 6.82 -20.99 0.92
C HIS A 52 5.31 -21.10 0.81
N PHE A 53 4.92 -22.13 0.07
CA PHE A 53 3.53 -22.52 -0.11
C PHE A 53 3.13 -23.52 0.97
N ARG A 54 1.93 -23.36 1.53
CA ARG A 54 1.30 -24.37 2.39
C ARG A 54 -0.20 -24.41 2.16
N MET A 55 -0.82 -25.50 2.58
CA MET A 55 -2.27 -25.55 2.77
C MET A 55 -2.59 -25.12 4.20
N SER A 56 -3.55 -24.20 4.39
CA SER A 56 -3.96 -23.77 5.72
C SER A 56 -4.49 -24.96 6.53
N ALA A 57 -3.98 -25.18 7.74
CA ALA A 57 -4.60 -26.07 8.70
C ALA A 57 -5.81 -25.36 9.30
N ARG A 58 -7.02 -25.69 8.83
CA ARG A 58 -8.26 -25.04 9.30
C ARG A 58 -8.76 -25.67 10.59
N THR A 59 -9.49 -24.85 11.35
CA THR A 59 -10.40 -25.24 12.43
C THR A 59 -11.48 -26.18 11.87
N ALA A 60 -12.06 -27.05 12.70
CA ALA A 60 -13.00 -28.08 12.24
C ALA A 60 -14.18 -27.49 11.44
N GLY A 61 -14.38 -27.98 10.21
CA GLY A 61 -15.53 -27.63 9.35
C GLY A 61 -15.22 -26.74 8.14
N GLU A 62 -13.97 -26.31 7.99
CA GLU A 62 -13.57 -25.32 7.00
C GLU A 62 -12.64 -25.95 5.92
N GLU A 63 -12.88 -25.68 4.63
CA GLU A 63 -12.07 -26.26 3.53
C GLU A 63 -10.65 -25.67 3.48
N PRO A 64 -9.59 -26.49 3.43
CA PRO A 64 -8.22 -26.01 3.39
C PRO A 64 -7.97 -25.14 2.15
N VAL A 65 -7.42 -23.94 2.37
CA VAL A 65 -7.08 -22.99 1.30
C VAL A 65 -5.55 -22.95 1.09
N PRO A 66 -5.09 -22.80 -0.16
CA PRO A 66 -3.68 -22.54 -0.43
C PRO A 66 -3.26 -21.17 0.12
N VAL A 67 -2.11 -21.11 0.78
CA VAL A 67 -1.55 -19.89 1.38
C VAL A 67 -0.08 -19.77 1.01
N VAL A 68 0.33 -18.57 0.59
CA VAL A 68 1.74 -18.21 0.45
C VAL A 68 2.17 -17.46 1.70
N VAL A 69 3.28 -17.89 2.28
CA VAL A 69 3.82 -17.32 3.52
C VAL A 69 5.09 -16.53 3.22
N TYR A 70 5.16 -15.32 3.78
CA TYR A 70 6.27 -14.39 3.69
C TYR A 70 6.81 -14.07 5.08
N GLU A 71 8.13 -14.07 5.24
CA GLU A 71 8.80 -13.58 6.45
C GLU A 71 9.70 -12.41 6.08
N LEU A 72 9.34 -11.22 6.53
CA LEU A 72 10.07 -9.99 6.22
C LEU A 72 10.82 -9.50 7.44
N GLN A 73 12.01 -8.94 7.19
CA GLN A 73 12.65 -8.01 8.10
C GLN A 73 12.31 -6.59 7.64
N CYS A 74 11.55 -5.89 8.46
CA CYS A 74 11.16 -4.49 8.23
C CYS A 74 11.96 -3.56 9.12
N GLN A 75 12.08 -2.30 8.69
CA GLN A 75 12.72 -1.22 9.44
C GLN A 75 11.78 -0.02 9.54
N LEU A 76 11.61 0.50 10.76
CA LEU A 76 10.90 1.74 11.03
C LEU A 76 11.80 2.63 11.90
N GLY A 77 12.47 3.60 11.26
CA GLY A 77 13.53 4.38 11.91
C GLY A 77 14.67 3.47 12.37
N ALA A 78 15.01 3.54 13.66
CA ALA A 78 16.03 2.67 14.26
C ALA A 78 15.52 1.29 14.68
N VAL A 79 14.21 1.03 14.58
CA VAL A 79 13.59 -0.22 15.01
C VAL A 79 13.57 -1.22 13.87
N THR A 80 14.08 -2.42 14.14
CA THR A 80 14.05 -3.56 13.22
C THR A 80 13.08 -4.61 13.77
N PHE A 81 12.09 -5.02 12.99
CA PHE A 81 11.04 -5.95 13.42
C PHE A 81 10.66 -6.94 12.32
N GLY A 82 10.24 -8.14 12.72
CA GLY A 82 9.79 -9.19 11.82
C GLY A 82 8.31 -9.03 11.45
N VAL A 83 7.96 -9.34 10.21
CA VAL A 83 6.57 -9.41 9.74
C VAL A 83 6.32 -10.78 9.10
N HIS A 84 5.34 -11.49 9.66
CA HIS A 84 4.79 -12.72 9.11
C HIS A 84 3.56 -12.39 8.28
N GLY A 85 3.63 -12.60 6.96
CA GLY A 85 2.54 -12.35 6.02
C GLY A 85 1.96 -13.65 5.48
N GLU A 86 0.63 -13.78 5.52
CA GLU A 86 -0.10 -14.87 4.88
C GLU A 86 -0.98 -14.33 3.76
N GLU A 87 -0.74 -14.77 2.53
CA GLU A 87 -1.55 -14.44 1.37
C GLU A 87 -2.41 -15.65 0.98
N PRO A 88 -3.71 -15.66 1.31
CA PRO A 88 -4.60 -16.75 0.95
C PRO A 88 -5.00 -16.68 -0.53
N TYR A 89 -5.10 -17.85 -1.16
CA TYR A 89 -5.54 -18.00 -2.54
C TYR A 89 -6.83 -18.84 -2.60
N PRO A 90 -7.73 -18.58 -3.56
CA PRO A 90 -8.79 -19.53 -3.87
C PRO A 90 -8.21 -20.90 -4.26
N ARG A 91 -8.87 -21.99 -3.88
CA ARG A 91 -8.41 -23.36 -4.15
C ARG A 91 -8.11 -23.62 -5.63
N ALA A 92 -8.92 -23.07 -6.53
CA ALA A 92 -8.72 -23.15 -7.98
C ALA A 92 -7.41 -22.51 -8.47
N ARG A 93 -6.81 -21.60 -7.68
CA ARG A 93 -5.56 -20.89 -8.02
C ARG A 93 -4.33 -21.46 -7.29
N ARG A 94 -4.38 -22.71 -6.86
CA ARG A 94 -3.24 -23.40 -6.21
C ARG A 94 -1.93 -23.27 -7.01
N MET A 95 -1.95 -23.53 -8.31
CA MET A 95 -0.75 -23.43 -9.16
C MET A 95 -0.16 -22.00 -9.17
N ALA A 96 -1.02 -20.98 -9.10
CA ALA A 96 -0.56 -19.59 -9.03
C ALA A 96 0.10 -19.29 -7.68
N ALA A 97 -0.44 -19.83 -6.58
CA ALA A 97 0.16 -19.70 -5.25
C ALA A 97 1.55 -20.38 -5.18
N GLU A 98 1.68 -21.59 -5.74
CA GLU A 98 2.97 -22.30 -5.82
C GLU A 98 3.98 -21.52 -6.67
N ALA A 99 3.56 -21.01 -7.83
CA ALA A 99 4.42 -20.18 -8.68
C ALA A 99 4.86 -18.89 -7.98
N ARG A 100 3.96 -18.24 -7.24
CA ARG A 100 4.26 -17.04 -6.44
C ARG A 100 5.31 -17.31 -5.38
N ALA A 101 5.14 -18.38 -4.60
CA ALA A 101 6.12 -18.80 -3.59
C ALA A 101 7.51 -19.05 -4.22
N ASN A 102 7.54 -19.74 -5.37
CA ASN A 102 8.80 -20.03 -6.08
C ASN A 102 9.50 -18.80 -6.68
N HIS A 103 8.76 -17.70 -6.91
CA HIS A 103 9.33 -16.46 -7.44
C HIS A 103 9.97 -15.59 -6.35
N CYS A 104 9.45 -15.65 -5.13
CA CYS A 104 9.88 -14.80 -4.02
C CYS A 104 10.98 -15.48 -3.20
N ARG A 105 12.23 -15.10 -3.45
CA ARG A 105 13.43 -15.67 -2.80
C ARG A 105 13.92 -14.84 -1.63
N LYS A 106 14.66 -15.47 -0.72
CA LYS A 106 15.40 -14.80 0.35
C LYS A 106 16.22 -13.62 -0.21
N GLY A 107 16.21 -12.51 0.51
CA GLY A 107 16.91 -11.27 0.11
C GLY A 107 16.11 -10.39 -0.85
N THR A 108 14.96 -10.83 -1.35
CA THR A 108 14.08 -10.00 -2.18
C THR A 108 13.47 -8.88 -1.32
N HIS A 109 13.51 -7.65 -1.83
CA HIS A 109 12.77 -6.53 -1.27
C HIS A 109 11.32 -6.58 -1.75
N LEU A 110 10.36 -6.50 -0.82
CA LEU A 110 8.95 -6.47 -1.17
C LEU A 110 8.12 -5.65 -0.18
N THR A 111 6.93 -5.31 -0.64
CA THR A 111 5.92 -4.58 0.11
C THR A 111 4.69 -5.48 0.28
N LEU A 112 4.20 -5.58 1.51
CA LEU A 112 2.97 -6.28 1.87
C LEU A 112 1.91 -5.26 2.28
N ASP A 113 0.75 -5.34 1.67
CA ASP A 113 -0.42 -4.56 2.06
C ASP A 113 -1.43 -5.49 2.75
N ALA A 114 -1.74 -5.19 4.00
CA ALA A 114 -2.65 -5.98 4.82
C ALA A 114 -3.82 -5.13 5.31
N LYS A 115 -5.04 -5.69 5.32
CA LYS A 115 -6.20 -4.99 5.87
C LYS A 115 -6.02 -4.80 7.38
N HIS A 116 -6.31 -3.60 7.88
CA HIS A 116 -6.07 -3.23 9.28
C HIS A 116 -6.75 -4.17 10.30
N LEU A 117 -7.91 -4.74 9.97
CA LEU A 117 -8.69 -5.61 10.88
C LEU A 117 -8.10 -7.02 11.07
N GLU A 118 -7.13 -7.43 10.24
CA GLU A 118 -6.62 -8.80 10.21
C GLU A 118 -5.15 -8.91 10.69
N VAL A 119 -4.58 -7.81 11.19
CA VAL A 119 -3.21 -7.80 11.70
C VAL A 119 -3.15 -8.23 13.17
N ARG A 120 -2.34 -9.25 13.45
CA ARG A 120 -1.99 -9.66 14.81
C ARG A 120 -0.59 -9.17 15.16
N ILE A 121 -0.46 -8.42 16.25
CA ILE A 121 0.82 -7.99 16.80
C ILE A 121 1.17 -8.89 18.00
N VAL A 122 2.36 -9.47 18.00
CA VAL A 122 2.87 -10.31 19.10
C VAL A 122 4.16 -9.68 19.63
N MET A 123 4.20 -9.43 20.94
CA MET A 123 5.38 -8.89 21.63
C MET A 123 5.93 -9.96 22.60
N PRO A 124 6.92 -10.77 22.20
CA PRO A 124 7.39 -11.91 23.01
C PRO A 124 8.16 -11.50 24.28
N HIS A 125 8.62 -10.25 24.37
CA HIS A 125 9.51 -9.78 25.44
C HIS A 125 9.00 -8.50 26.10
N VAL A 126 7.74 -8.52 26.58
CA VAL A 126 7.18 -7.39 27.34
C VAL A 126 7.93 -7.26 28.67
N VAL A 127 8.66 -6.15 28.86
CA VAL A 127 9.50 -5.91 30.04
C VAL A 127 8.72 -5.31 31.22
N LYS A 128 7.66 -4.54 30.92
CA LYS A 128 6.87 -3.85 31.93
C LYS A 128 5.41 -3.76 31.48
N VAL A 129 4.50 -4.04 32.41
CA VAL A 129 3.07 -3.80 32.25
C VAL A 129 2.65 -2.80 33.32
N THR A 130 2.07 -1.67 32.91
CA THR A 130 1.49 -0.68 33.82
C THR A 130 -0.02 -0.75 33.69
N VAL A 131 -0.72 -1.09 34.77
CA VAL A 131 -2.19 -1.10 34.79
C VAL A 131 -2.68 0.32 35.02
N LEU A 132 -3.47 0.87 34.09
CA LEU A 132 -3.89 2.27 34.12
C LEU A 132 -5.13 2.54 34.99
N GLN A 133 -5.94 1.52 35.28
CA GLN A 133 -6.98 1.46 36.32
C GLN A 133 -7.74 0.14 36.17
N ALA A 134 -8.03 -0.57 37.26
CA ALA A 134 -8.96 -1.70 37.23
C ALA A 134 -10.38 -1.13 37.31
N GLN A 135 -11.23 -1.39 36.31
CA GLN A 135 -12.66 -1.10 36.44
C GLN A 135 -13.22 -1.98 37.57
N PRO A 136 -13.97 -1.40 38.54
CA PRO A 136 -14.71 -2.20 39.51
C PRO A 136 -15.79 -3.00 38.77
N GLN A 137 -15.90 -4.29 39.10
CA GLN A 137 -16.93 -5.20 38.61
C GLN A 137 -18.30 -4.84 39.17
#